data_AF-A0A7X8W4I9-F1
#
_entry.id   AF-A0A7X8W4I9-F1
#
_cell.length_a   1.000
_cell.length_b   1.000
_cell.length_c   1.000
_cell.angle_alpha   90.00
_cell.angle_beta   90.00
_cell.angle_gamma   90.00
#
_symmetry.space_group_name_H-M   'P 1'
#
loop_
_entity.id
_entity.type
_entity.pdbx_description
1 polymer ?
#
loop_
_entity_poly.entity_id
_entity_poly.type
_entity_poly.pdbx_seq_one_letter_code
_entity_poly.pdbx_strand_id
1 'polypeptide(L)'
;MINLNEVIQTNKMFEQENLDVRTITLGLSLLDCIDSDLEKLKANIYNKIVTTAKDLLKVGKEIEKEYGIPIINKRISLTPIALVGAAACKTKEDFVEIAVVLDKAAKEVGVNFIGGFTALPAKGMTKAEELLIKAIPQAMANTTNLCSSVNISSSKTGINMDAVKLMGTVIKETAELTKDSDSIGCSKLVVLCNAPDDNPFMAGAFHGVTEADAVINVGVSGPGVVNQALNEVKGKDFTTLCEQIKKTAFKVTRLGQLVA
;
A
#
# COMPACT_ATOMS: atom_id res chain seq x y z
N MET A 1 6.82 -24.87 7.41
CA MET A 1 8.27 -24.91 7.71
C MET A 1 9.00 -25.05 6.39
N ILE A 2 9.84 -24.07 6.03
CA ILE A 2 10.60 -24.05 4.77
C ILE A 2 11.77 -25.04 4.91
N ASN A 3 12.01 -25.89 3.90
CA ASN A 3 13.08 -26.89 3.90
C ASN A 3 14.39 -26.30 3.32
N LEU A 4 15.56 -26.69 3.84
CA LEU A 4 16.87 -26.29 3.31
C LEU A 4 17.02 -26.58 1.79
N ASN A 5 16.43 -27.67 1.30
CA ASN A 5 16.40 -27.96 -0.14
C ASN A 5 15.56 -26.96 -0.94
N GLU A 6 14.47 -26.43 -0.36
CA GLU A 6 13.68 -25.37 -0.99
C GLU A 6 14.49 -24.07 -1.04
N VAL A 7 15.22 -23.72 0.03
CA VAL A 7 16.09 -22.53 0.07
C VAL A 7 17.18 -22.61 -1.02
N ILE A 8 17.84 -23.76 -1.16
CA ILE A 8 18.88 -23.96 -2.18
C ILE A 8 18.30 -23.88 -3.61
N GLN A 9 17.10 -24.43 -3.84
CA GLN A 9 16.43 -24.31 -5.13
C GLN A 9 16.02 -22.86 -5.43
N THR A 10 15.52 -22.13 -4.43
CA THR A 10 15.15 -20.72 -4.56
C THR A 10 16.37 -19.85 -4.89
N ASN A 11 17.51 -20.10 -4.26
CA ASN A 11 18.77 -19.40 -4.59
C ASN A 11 19.27 -19.71 -6.01
N LYS A 12 19.21 -20.97 -6.47
CA LYS A 12 19.59 -21.33 -7.85
C LYS A 12 18.73 -20.66 -8.92
N MET A 13 17.45 -20.43 -8.62
CA MET A 13 16.56 -19.70 -9.53
C MET A 13 16.94 -18.23 -9.67
N PHE A 14 17.46 -17.62 -8.61
CA PHE A 14 17.84 -16.22 -8.62
C PHE A 14 18.98 -15.93 -9.61
N GLU A 15 20.03 -16.76 -9.60
CA GLU A 15 21.16 -16.62 -10.54
C GLU A 15 20.74 -16.74 -12.02
N GLN A 16 19.57 -17.33 -12.30
CA GLN A 16 19.12 -17.67 -13.66
C GLN A 16 17.92 -16.84 -14.16
N GLU A 17 17.14 -16.19 -13.28
CA GLU A 17 15.81 -15.62 -13.66
C GLU A 17 15.56 -14.14 -13.23
N ASN A 18 16.55 -13.37 -12.76
CA ASN A 18 16.41 -11.93 -12.45
C ASN A 18 15.18 -11.58 -11.56
N LEU A 19 14.94 -12.38 -10.52
CA LEU A 19 13.84 -12.18 -9.57
C LEU A 19 14.10 -10.97 -8.67
N ASP A 20 13.16 -10.03 -8.56
CA ASP A 20 13.22 -8.92 -7.61
C ASP A 20 12.05 -8.92 -6.62
N VAL A 21 12.33 -8.55 -5.37
CA VAL A 21 11.28 -8.22 -4.40
C VAL A 21 10.83 -6.80 -4.70
N ARG A 22 9.61 -6.69 -5.22
CA ARG A 22 9.03 -5.41 -5.63
C ARG A 22 8.84 -4.49 -4.42
N THR A 23 8.41 -5.03 -3.29
CA THR A 23 8.12 -4.24 -2.10
C THR A 23 8.15 -5.08 -0.82
N ILE A 24 8.57 -4.43 0.26
CA ILE A 24 8.17 -4.78 1.63
C ILE A 24 7.27 -3.65 2.13
N THR A 25 6.06 -4.00 2.56
CA THR A 25 5.09 -3.05 3.12
C THR A 25 4.81 -3.42 4.57
N LEU A 26 5.12 -2.49 5.48
CA LEU A 26 4.73 -2.58 6.88
C LEU A 26 3.30 -2.05 7.04
N GLY A 27 2.36 -2.92 7.34
CA GLY A 27 1.01 -2.55 7.75
C GLY A 27 0.98 -2.22 9.23
N LEU A 28 0.39 -1.08 9.61
CA LEU A 28 0.25 -0.63 11.00
C LEU A 28 -1.18 -0.24 11.33
N SER A 29 -1.66 -0.77 12.46
CA SER A 29 -2.89 -0.32 13.09
C SER A 29 -2.66 1.03 13.77
N LEU A 30 -3.60 1.96 13.59
CA LEU A 30 -3.62 3.26 14.26
C LEU A 30 -4.80 3.42 15.22
N LEU A 31 -5.50 2.33 15.54
CA LEU A 31 -6.70 2.39 16.38
C LEU A 31 -6.39 2.84 17.82
N ASP A 32 -5.21 2.52 18.33
CA ASP A 32 -4.69 2.98 19.62
C ASP A 32 -4.16 4.42 19.60
N CYS A 33 -4.04 5.03 18.42
CA CYS A 33 -3.66 6.44 18.29
C CYS A 33 -4.85 7.39 18.43
N ILE A 34 -6.08 6.89 18.35
CA ILE A 34 -7.31 7.69 18.31
C ILE A 34 -7.42 8.54 19.58
N ASP A 35 -7.59 9.85 19.38
CA ASP A 35 -7.89 10.83 20.42
C ASP A 35 -8.93 11.81 19.86
N SER A 36 -9.71 12.45 20.75
CA SER A 36 -10.63 13.52 20.39
C SER A 36 -9.92 14.86 20.14
N ASP A 37 -8.71 15.03 20.65
CA ASP A 37 -7.84 16.18 20.43
C ASP A 37 -6.95 15.94 19.19
N LEU A 38 -7.03 16.84 18.21
CA LEU A 38 -6.31 16.70 16.94
C LEU A 38 -4.79 16.72 17.12
N GLU A 39 -4.25 17.52 18.04
CA GLU A 39 -2.81 17.59 18.28
C GLU A 39 -2.30 16.30 18.92
N LYS A 40 -3.04 15.75 19.89
CA LYS A 40 -2.71 14.44 20.48
C LYS A 40 -2.79 13.33 19.45
N LEU A 41 -3.84 13.30 18.64
CA LEU A 41 -4.00 12.32 17.56
C LEU A 41 -2.80 12.36 16.60
N LYS A 42 -2.44 13.55 16.11
CA LYS A 42 -1.27 13.75 15.24
C LYS A 42 0.03 13.27 15.89
N ALA A 43 0.24 13.62 17.16
CA ALA A 43 1.42 13.18 17.91
C ALA A 43 1.48 11.65 18.06
N ASN A 44 0.36 11.01 18.41
CA ASN A 44 0.26 9.56 18.56
C ASN A 44 0.58 8.84 17.23
N ILE A 45 -0.02 9.29 16.13
CA ILE A 45 0.23 8.72 14.79
C ILE A 45 1.71 8.84 14.42
N TYR A 46 2.30 10.03 14.55
CA TYR A 46 3.70 10.26 14.22
C TYR A 46 4.62 9.35 15.04
N ASN A 47 4.42 9.33 16.36
CA ASN A 47 5.25 8.56 17.28
C ASN A 47 5.14 7.05 17.00
N LYS A 48 3.93 6.53 16.73
CA LYS A 48 3.73 5.11 16.44
C LYS A 48 4.43 4.70 15.14
N ILE A 49 4.29 5.48 14.07
CA ILE A 49 4.93 5.20 12.79
C ILE A 49 6.45 5.21 12.93
N VAL A 50 7.01 6.30 13.47
CA VAL A 50 8.47 6.47 13.58
C VAL A 50 9.08 5.40 14.49
N THR A 51 8.44 5.09 15.62
CA THR A 51 8.95 4.09 16.56
C THR A 51 8.93 2.69 15.97
N THR A 52 7.84 2.31 15.28
CA THR A 52 7.65 0.95 14.78
C THR A 52 8.46 0.69 13.51
N ALA A 53 8.58 1.70 12.64
CA ALA A 53 9.24 1.55 11.34
C ALA A 53 10.74 1.93 11.33
N LYS A 54 11.32 2.36 12.46
CA LYS A 54 12.71 2.86 12.55
C LYS A 54 13.77 1.93 11.94
N ASP A 55 13.58 0.62 12.06
CA ASP A 55 14.54 -0.38 11.60
C ASP A 55 14.17 -0.98 10.23
N LEU A 56 13.04 -0.59 9.62
CA LEU A 56 12.51 -1.20 8.39
C LEU A 56 13.51 -1.14 7.23
N LEU A 57 14.16 0.01 7.03
CA LEU A 57 15.16 0.17 5.98
C LEU A 57 16.44 -0.59 6.27
N LYS A 58 16.87 -0.61 7.53
CA LYS A 58 18.09 -1.28 7.96
C LYS A 58 17.95 -2.79 7.77
N VAL A 59 16.90 -3.37 8.32
CA VAL A 59 16.59 -4.81 8.19
C VAL A 59 16.36 -5.18 6.73
N GLY A 60 15.65 -4.34 5.97
CA GLY A 60 15.50 -4.55 4.53
C GLY A 60 16.85 -4.69 3.79
N LYS A 61 17.83 -3.81 4.08
CA LYS A 61 19.17 -3.89 3.48
C LYS A 61 19.98 -5.10 3.95
N GLU A 62 19.80 -5.51 5.21
CA GLU A 62 20.43 -6.72 5.75
C GLU A 62 19.93 -7.97 5.01
N ILE A 63 18.62 -8.07 4.77
CA ILE A 63 18.00 -9.14 3.97
C ILE A 63 18.51 -9.11 2.53
N GLU A 64 18.59 -7.93 1.89
CA GLU A 64 19.15 -7.79 0.54
C GLU A 64 20.58 -8.34 0.46
N LYS A 65 21.40 -8.08 1.49
CA LYS A 65 22.78 -8.54 1.57
C LYS A 65 22.89 -10.04 1.84
N GLU A 66 22.05 -10.57 2.73
CA GLU A 66 22.08 -11.97 3.14
C GLU A 66 21.66 -12.91 2.01
N TYR A 67 20.58 -12.56 1.31
CA TYR A 67 20.01 -13.40 0.25
C TYR A 67 20.41 -12.99 -1.16
N GLY A 68 21.07 -11.83 -1.32
CA GLY A 68 21.43 -11.29 -2.63
C GLY A 68 20.24 -10.81 -3.47
N ILE A 69 19.04 -10.69 -2.87
CA ILE A 69 17.80 -10.34 -3.57
C ILE A 69 17.54 -8.84 -3.40
N PRO A 70 17.41 -8.05 -4.49
CA PRO A 70 17.10 -6.63 -4.38
C PRO A 70 15.66 -6.41 -3.90
N ILE A 71 15.49 -5.50 -2.95
CA ILE A 71 14.19 -5.04 -2.43
C ILE A 71 13.97 -3.61 -2.89
N ILE A 72 13.19 -3.48 -3.97
CA ILE A 72 13.04 -2.21 -4.71
C ILE A 72 12.35 -1.14 -3.88
N ASN A 73 11.33 -1.50 -3.10
CA ASN A 73 10.56 -0.55 -2.32
C ASN A 73 10.42 -0.99 -0.86
N LYS A 74 10.48 -0.03 0.06
CA LYS A 74 10.04 -0.16 1.45
C LYS A 74 8.90 0.84 1.67
N ARG A 75 7.77 0.36 2.18
CA ARG A 75 6.49 1.12 2.24
C ARG A 75 5.78 0.91 3.56
N ILE A 76 4.81 1.77 3.84
CA ILE A 76 3.91 1.62 4.99
C ILE A 76 2.46 1.70 4.53
N SER A 77 1.59 0.83 5.06
CA SER A 77 0.14 0.97 4.96
C SER A 77 -0.45 1.18 6.36
N LEU A 78 -1.47 2.02 6.46
CA LEU A 78 -2.07 2.41 7.73
C LEU A 78 -3.56 2.13 7.75
N THR A 79 -4.13 1.98 8.96
CA THR A 79 -5.58 1.99 9.15
C THR A 79 -6.21 3.16 8.40
N PRO A 80 -7.35 2.96 7.69
CA PRO A 80 -8.02 4.04 6.98
C PRO A 80 -8.20 5.29 7.84
N ILE A 81 -7.56 6.38 7.43
CA ILE A 81 -7.52 7.63 8.20
C ILE A 81 -8.92 8.21 8.41
N ALA A 82 -9.90 7.90 7.55
CA ALA A 82 -11.29 8.31 7.78
C ALA A 82 -11.85 7.76 9.09
N LEU A 83 -11.41 6.57 9.52
CA LEU A 83 -11.80 5.97 10.81
C LEU A 83 -11.01 6.58 11.97
N VAL A 84 -9.69 6.72 11.79
CA VAL A 84 -8.78 7.21 12.82
C VAL A 84 -9.06 8.68 13.17
N GLY A 85 -9.30 9.51 12.14
CA GLY A 85 -9.61 10.92 12.28
C GLY A 85 -11.06 11.22 12.69
N ALA A 86 -11.96 10.24 12.70
CA ALA A 86 -13.39 10.48 12.94
C ALA A 86 -13.69 11.14 14.29
N ALA A 87 -12.88 10.86 15.32
CA ALA A 87 -13.04 11.43 16.65
C ALA A 87 -12.63 12.91 16.73
N ALA A 88 -11.52 13.28 16.08
CA ALA A 88 -10.93 14.62 16.17
C ALA A 88 -11.33 15.56 15.04
N CYS A 89 -11.31 15.11 13.79
CA CYS A 89 -11.49 15.97 12.62
C CYS A 89 -12.94 16.46 12.49
N LYS A 90 -13.10 17.78 12.35
CA LYS A 90 -14.38 18.48 12.13
C LYS A 90 -14.42 19.17 10.76
N THR A 91 -13.26 19.44 10.16
CA THR A 91 -13.11 20.06 8.85
C THR A 91 -12.30 19.17 7.90
N LYS A 92 -12.22 19.53 6.62
CA LYS A 92 -11.33 18.83 5.68
C LYS A 92 -9.88 19.22 5.92
N GLU A 93 -9.64 20.44 6.38
CA GLU A 93 -8.33 20.99 6.72
C GLU A 93 -7.67 20.17 7.84
N ASP A 94 -8.44 19.70 8.84
CA ASP A 94 -7.93 18.82 9.89
C ASP A 94 -7.34 17.51 9.33
N PHE A 95 -7.96 16.96 8.27
CA PHE A 95 -7.43 15.78 7.57
C PHE A 95 -6.19 16.12 6.74
N VAL A 96 -6.08 17.33 6.19
CA VAL A 96 -4.85 17.80 5.52
C VAL A 96 -3.70 17.88 6.52
N GLU A 97 -3.94 18.31 7.75
CA GLU A 97 -2.92 18.32 8.80
C GLU A 97 -2.43 16.89 9.14
N ILE A 98 -3.34 15.92 9.22
CA ILE A 98 -2.95 14.51 9.38
C ILE A 98 -2.11 14.06 8.17
N ALA A 99 -2.51 14.38 6.95
CA ALA A 99 -1.75 14.04 5.74
C ALA A 99 -0.31 14.55 5.78
N VAL A 100 -0.09 15.79 6.22
CA VAL A 100 1.25 16.37 6.40
C VAL A 100 2.06 15.62 7.47
N VAL A 101 1.42 15.21 8.57
CA VAL A 101 2.08 14.40 9.61
C VAL A 101 2.50 13.03 9.10
N LEU A 102 1.65 12.36 8.30
CA LEU A 102 1.96 11.08 7.69
C LEU A 102 3.15 11.19 6.72
N ASP A 103 3.17 12.22 5.89
CA ASP A 103 4.27 12.50 4.97
C ASP A 103 5.57 12.80 5.71
N LYS A 104 5.50 13.57 6.80
CA LYS A 104 6.64 13.83 7.69
C LYS A 104 7.18 12.54 8.30
N ALA A 105 6.30 11.67 8.81
CA ALA A 105 6.70 10.38 9.38
C ALA A 105 7.35 9.48 8.31
N ALA A 106 6.78 9.43 7.10
CA ALA A 106 7.33 8.65 5.99
C ALA A 106 8.74 9.12 5.59
N LYS A 107 8.96 10.44 5.55
CA LYS A 107 10.28 11.03 5.28
C LYS A 107 11.28 10.73 6.39
N GLU A 108 10.87 10.79 7.65
CA GLU A 108 11.71 10.49 8.81
C GLU A 108 12.24 9.05 8.77
N VAL A 109 11.38 8.08 8.50
CA VAL A 109 11.76 6.66 8.44
C VAL A 109 12.40 6.27 7.10
N GLY A 110 12.33 7.15 6.10
CA GLY A 110 12.95 6.96 4.78
C GLY A 110 12.19 6.01 3.84
N VAL A 111 10.90 5.76 4.06
CA VAL A 111 10.11 4.89 3.17
C VAL A 111 9.71 5.59 1.88
N ASN A 112 9.55 4.82 0.80
CA ASN A 112 9.20 5.36 -0.51
C ASN A 112 7.81 5.98 -0.54
N PHE A 113 6.83 5.26 0.03
CA PHE A 113 5.44 5.68 0.09
C PHE A 113 4.76 5.21 1.36
N ILE A 114 3.81 6.01 1.83
CA ILE A 114 2.89 5.69 2.92
C ILE A 114 1.44 5.77 2.42
N GLY A 115 0.67 4.71 2.65
CA GLY A 115 -0.72 4.59 2.26
C GLY A 115 -1.61 4.46 3.49
N GLY A 116 -2.91 4.65 3.29
CA GLY A 116 -3.90 4.58 4.36
C GLY A 116 -4.66 5.89 4.55
N PHE A 117 -4.30 6.97 3.83
CA PHE A 117 -5.18 8.13 3.67
C PHE A 117 -6.41 7.72 2.85
N THR A 118 -7.34 7.04 3.52
CA THR A 118 -8.32 6.18 2.87
C THR A 118 -9.68 6.32 3.51
N ALA A 119 -10.72 6.27 2.67
CA ALA A 119 -12.13 6.18 3.05
C ALA A 119 -12.77 4.94 2.41
N LEU A 120 -13.76 4.35 3.09
CA LEU A 120 -14.42 3.11 2.65
C LEU A 120 -15.94 3.30 2.48
N PRO A 121 -16.41 4.28 1.68
CA PRO A 121 -17.81 4.70 1.66
C PRO A 121 -18.75 3.79 0.84
N ALA A 122 -18.39 2.52 0.59
CA ALA A 122 -19.07 1.65 -0.37
C ALA A 122 -20.58 1.44 -0.10
N LYS A 123 -21.04 1.63 1.14
CA LYS A 123 -22.46 1.52 1.54
C LYS A 123 -23.07 2.85 2.02
N GLY A 124 -22.40 3.96 1.75
CA GLY A 124 -22.76 5.29 2.24
C GLY A 124 -21.54 5.98 2.84
N MET A 125 -21.53 7.31 2.80
CA MET A 125 -20.46 8.13 3.39
C MET A 125 -20.85 8.57 4.80
N THR A 126 -20.00 8.27 5.77
CA THR A 126 -20.01 9.00 7.05
C THR A 126 -19.48 10.42 6.86
N LYS A 127 -19.68 11.28 7.86
CA LYS A 127 -19.18 12.66 7.79
C LYS A 127 -17.64 12.71 7.69
N ALA A 128 -16.96 11.86 8.44
CA ALA A 128 -15.50 11.77 8.43
C ALA A 128 -14.97 11.34 7.06
N GLU A 129 -15.61 10.35 6.42
CA GLU A 129 -15.23 9.94 5.06
C GLU A 129 -15.47 11.04 4.03
N GLU A 130 -16.61 11.75 4.10
CA GLU A 130 -16.88 12.88 3.19
C GLU A 130 -15.80 13.97 3.33
N LEU A 131 -15.42 14.30 4.58
CA LEU A 131 -14.38 15.29 4.86
C LEU A 131 -13.01 14.83 4.37
N LEU A 132 -12.63 13.57 4.63
CA LEU A 132 -11.36 13.01 4.13
C LEU A 132 -11.31 13.05 2.60
N ILE A 133 -12.37 12.60 1.92
CA ILE A 133 -12.42 12.58 0.45
C ILE A 133 -12.24 14.00 -0.11
N LYS A 134 -12.88 15.01 0.50
CA LYS A 134 -12.71 16.42 0.11
C LYS A 134 -11.35 17.01 0.47
N ALA A 135 -10.61 16.40 1.39
CA ALA A 135 -9.26 16.81 1.76
C ALA A 135 -8.20 16.30 0.77
N ILE A 136 -8.49 15.23 0.01
CA ILE A 136 -7.55 14.58 -0.90
C ILE A 136 -6.80 15.57 -1.82
N PRO A 137 -7.47 16.52 -2.52
CA PRO A 137 -6.75 17.40 -3.45
C PRO A 137 -5.66 18.23 -2.76
N GLN A 138 -6.00 18.82 -1.60
CA GLN A 138 -5.05 19.61 -0.81
C GLN A 138 -3.99 18.71 -0.14
N ALA A 139 -4.36 17.54 0.36
CA ALA A 139 -3.41 16.58 0.93
C ALA A 139 -2.37 16.15 -0.12
N MET A 140 -2.79 15.83 -1.34
CA MET A 140 -1.88 15.42 -2.41
C MET A 140 -0.95 16.55 -2.88
N ALA A 141 -1.40 17.80 -2.83
CA ALA A 141 -0.60 18.97 -3.17
C ALA A 141 0.42 19.34 -2.09
N ASN A 142 0.13 19.07 -0.82
CA ASN A 142 1.00 19.42 0.31
C ASN A 142 1.90 18.26 0.80
N THR A 143 1.89 17.12 0.12
CA THR A 143 2.66 15.93 0.52
C THR A 143 3.39 15.31 -0.67
N THR A 144 4.46 14.56 -0.41
CA THR A 144 5.28 13.94 -1.45
C THR A 144 5.06 12.43 -1.49
N ASN A 145 5.19 11.74 -0.36
CA ASN A 145 5.22 10.29 -0.23
C ASN A 145 3.88 9.69 0.19
N LEU A 146 2.86 10.52 0.48
CA LEU A 146 1.53 10.05 0.84
C LEU A 146 0.75 9.58 -0.39
N CYS A 147 0.14 8.40 -0.27
CA CYS A 147 -0.85 7.86 -1.20
C CYS A 147 -2.25 7.83 -0.56
N SER A 148 -3.26 8.03 -1.41
CA SER A 148 -4.66 8.08 -1.02
C SER A 148 -5.48 7.04 -1.79
N SER A 149 -6.49 6.48 -1.13
CA SER A 149 -7.40 5.52 -1.77
C SER A 149 -8.85 5.69 -1.31
N VAL A 150 -9.82 5.37 -2.17
CA VAL A 150 -11.24 5.42 -1.80
C VAL A 150 -11.96 4.20 -2.37
N ASN A 151 -12.49 3.34 -1.50
CA ASN A 151 -13.28 2.18 -1.93
C ASN A 151 -14.77 2.53 -2.01
N ILE A 152 -15.23 2.80 -3.22
CA ILE A 152 -16.58 3.34 -3.48
C ILE A 152 -17.64 2.28 -3.77
N SER A 153 -17.26 1.02 -3.88
CA SER A 153 -18.17 -0.05 -4.25
C SER A 153 -17.73 -1.43 -3.78
N SER A 154 -18.70 -2.33 -3.63
CA SER A 154 -18.46 -3.76 -3.47
C SER A 154 -19.54 -4.58 -4.14
N SER A 155 -19.24 -5.81 -4.55
CA SER A 155 -20.23 -6.76 -5.08
C SER A 155 -21.35 -7.03 -4.07
N LYS A 156 -21.08 -6.89 -2.78
CA LYS A 156 -22.03 -7.12 -1.69
C LYS A 156 -23.00 -5.95 -1.48
N THR A 157 -22.54 -4.71 -1.68
CA THR A 157 -23.31 -3.49 -1.35
C THR A 157 -23.68 -2.65 -2.57
N GLY A 158 -23.21 -3.03 -3.76
CA GLY A 158 -23.36 -2.24 -4.98
C GLY A 158 -22.34 -1.10 -5.06
N ILE A 159 -22.72 -0.06 -5.79
CA ILE A 159 -21.87 1.11 -6.06
C ILE A 159 -22.49 2.33 -5.39
N ASN A 160 -21.71 3.02 -4.56
CA ASN A 160 -22.11 4.32 -4.03
C ASN A 160 -21.92 5.40 -5.12
N MET A 161 -22.99 5.73 -5.84
CA MET A 161 -22.97 6.71 -6.93
C MET A 161 -22.71 8.15 -6.45
N ASP A 162 -23.03 8.49 -5.20
CA ASP A 162 -22.69 9.79 -4.62
C ASP A 162 -21.17 9.91 -4.43
N ALA A 163 -20.53 8.84 -3.96
CA ALA A 163 -19.07 8.78 -3.86
C ALA A 163 -18.40 8.78 -5.25
N VAL A 164 -18.97 8.09 -6.25
CA VAL A 164 -18.51 8.18 -7.65
C VAL A 164 -18.50 9.62 -8.15
N LYS A 165 -19.63 10.33 -7.99
CA LYS A 165 -19.78 11.71 -8.42
C LYS A 165 -18.76 12.62 -7.73
N LEU A 166 -18.60 12.47 -6.41
CA LEU A 166 -17.63 13.24 -5.62
C LEU A 166 -16.19 12.96 -6.07
N MET A 167 -15.83 11.70 -6.31
CA MET A 167 -14.50 11.34 -6.79
C MET A 167 -14.17 11.92 -8.16
N GLY A 168 -15.16 12.07 -9.05
CA GLY A 168 -14.97 12.77 -10.33
C GLY A 168 -14.48 14.21 -10.15
N THR A 169 -15.06 14.94 -9.19
CA THR A 169 -14.61 16.30 -8.83
C THR A 169 -13.24 16.27 -8.16
N VAL A 170 -13.03 15.38 -7.20
CA VAL A 170 -11.76 15.26 -6.45
C VAL A 170 -10.58 14.96 -7.35
N ILE A 171 -10.73 14.06 -8.33
CA ILE A 171 -9.66 13.72 -9.28
C ILE A 171 -9.28 14.96 -10.10
N LYS A 172 -10.26 15.69 -10.61
CA LYS A 172 -10.02 16.91 -11.39
C LYS A 172 -9.32 17.98 -10.55
N GLU A 173 -9.81 18.24 -9.33
CA GLU A 173 -9.22 19.22 -8.42
C GLU A 173 -7.79 18.83 -8.02
N THR A 174 -7.54 17.53 -7.80
CA THR A 174 -6.20 17.00 -7.50
C THR A 174 -5.23 17.26 -8.66
N ALA A 175 -5.68 17.05 -9.90
CA ALA A 175 -4.87 17.35 -11.08
C ALA A 175 -4.58 18.85 -11.19
N GLU A 176 -5.60 19.70 -11.03
CA GLU A 176 -5.47 21.16 -11.13
C GLU A 176 -4.53 21.75 -10.07
N LEU A 177 -4.63 21.28 -8.81
CA LEU A 177 -3.77 21.73 -7.71
C LEU A 177 -2.31 21.25 -7.83
N THR A 178 -2.06 20.19 -8.61
CA THR A 178 -0.71 19.63 -8.81
C THR A 178 -0.21 19.79 -10.25
N LYS A 179 -0.85 20.65 -11.05
CA LYS A 179 -0.57 20.82 -12.49
C LYS A 179 0.87 21.23 -12.80
N ASP A 180 1.49 22.02 -11.92
CA ASP A 180 2.86 22.53 -12.09
C ASP A 180 3.92 21.43 -11.81
N SER A 181 3.47 20.25 -11.38
CA SER A 181 4.28 19.03 -11.22
C SER A 181 3.63 17.88 -11.97
N ASP A 182 3.25 18.10 -13.22
CA ASP A 182 2.65 17.10 -14.11
C ASP A 182 1.41 16.39 -13.53
N SER A 183 0.62 17.11 -12.72
CA SER A 183 -0.55 16.57 -12.01
C SER A 183 -0.20 15.35 -11.14
N ILE A 184 1.00 15.34 -10.54
CA ILE A 184 1.55 14.19 -9.80
C ILE A 184 0.62 13.67 -8.70
N GLY A 185 -0.25 14.51 -8.13
CA GLY A 185 -1.23 14.08 -7.13
C GLY A 185 -2.11 12.92 -7.62
N CYS A 186 -2.47 12.90 -8.91
CA CYS A 186 -3.28 11.84 -9.51
C CYS A 186 -2.54 10.49 -9.59
N SER A 187 -1.20 10.49 -9.63
CA SER A 187 -0.40 9.25 -9.59
C SER A 187 -0.41 8.57 -8.22
N LYS A 188 -0.81 9.31 -7.17
CA LYS A 188 -0.84 8.87 -5.77
C LYS A 188 -2.27 8.62 -5.27
N LEU A 189 -3.27 8.76 -6.13
CA LEU A 189 -4.69 8.58 -5.80
C LEU A 189 -5.26 7.40 -6.57
N VAL A 190 -5.97 6.50 -5.89
CA VAL A 190 -6.71 5.42 -6.55
C VAL A 190 -8.16 5.32 -6.04
N VAL A 191 -9.08 5.09 -6.97
CA VAL A 191 -10.47 4.76 -6.66
C VAL A 191 -10.64 3.26 -6.82
N LEU A 192 -11.14 2.61 -5.78
CA LEU A 192 -11.25 1.16 -5.68
C LEU A 192 -12.71 0.71 -5.79
N CYS A 193 -12.85 -0.49 -6.34
CA CYS A 193 -14.06 -1.29 -6.31
C CYS A 193 -13.65 -2.66 -5.80
N ASN A 194 -14.41 -3.23 -4.85
CA ASN A 194 -14.05 -4.51 -4.23
C ASN A 194 -12.65 -4.50 -3.63
N ALA A 195 -12.27 -3.41 -2.96
CA ALA A 195 -11.07 -3.46 -2.13
C ALA A 195 -11.20 -4.64 -1.15
N PRO A 196 -10.16 -5.47 -0.98
CA PRO A 196 -10.14 -6.48 0.07
C PRO A 196 -10.15 -5.80 1.45
N ASP A 197 -10.28 -6.60 2.52
CA ASP A 197 -10.35 -6.07 3.89
C ASP A 197 -9.04 -5.36 4.30
N ASP A 198 -7.92 -5.70 3.65
CA ASP A 198 -6.63 -5.02 3.69
C ASP A 198 -6.03 -4.90 2.26
N ASN A 199 -5.10 -3.96 2.05
CA ASN A 199 -4.40 -3.85 0.78
C ASN A 199 -2.96 -3.34 1.00
N PRO A 200 -1.90 -4.12 0.73
CA PRO A 200 -0.52 -3.65 0.86
C PRO A 200 0.02 -2.96 -0.41
N PHE A 201 -0.77 -2.86 -1.48
CA PHE A 201 -0.33 -2.38 -2.79
C PHE A 201 -0.58 -0.89 -3.01
N MET A 202 0.49 -0.12 -3.25
CA MET A 202 0.38 1.30 -3.61
C MET A 202 -0.10 1.51 -5.05
N ALA A 203 -0.84 2.59 -5.33
CA ALA A 203 -1.23 3.69 -4.43
C ALA A 203 -2.44 3.39 -3.51
N GLY A 204 -3.04 2.20 -3.63
CA GLY A 204 -4.28 1.82 -2.93
C GLY A 204 -4.12 1.26 -1.53
N ALA A 205 -2.95 1.38 -0.93
CA ALA A 205 -2.64 0.60 0.24
C ALA A 205 -3.34 1.16 1.49
N PHE A 206 -3.88 0.27 2.32
CA PHE A 206 -4.36 0.55 3.66
C PHE A 206 -4.28 -0.73 4.50
N HIS A 207 -4.13 -0.57 5.82
CA HIS A 207 -4.09 -1.67 6.78
C HIS A 207 -5.49 -1.94 7.30
N GLY A 208 -6.02 -3.15 7.07
CA GLY A 208 -7.37 -3.53 7.47
C GLY A 208 -7.59 -3.47 8.97
N VAL A 209 -8.81 -3.16 9.41
CA VAL A 209 -9.15 -3.15 10.86
C VAL A 209 -9.21 -4.56 11.46
N THR A 210 -9.22 -5.59 10.61
CA THR A 210 -9.19 -7.00 10.99
C THR A 210 -7.78 -7.56 11.15
N GLU A 211 -6.76 -6.80 10.75
CA GLU A 211 -5.36 -7.21 10.82
C GLU A 211 -4.78 -7.04 12.23
N ALA A 212 -3.61 -7.66 12.45
CA ALA A 212 -2.83 -7.46 13.68
C ALA A 212 -2.28 -6.04 13.80
N ASP A 213 -1.70 -5.69 14.95
CA ASP A 213 -1.21 -4.33 15.20
C ASP A 213 -0.10 -3.89 14.23
N ALA A 214 0.80 -4.81 13.87
CA ALA A 214 1.83 -4.60 12.87
C ALA A 214 2.06 -5.88 12.05
N VAL A 215 2.14 -5.77 10.72
CA VAL A 215 2.29 -6.91 9.80
C VAL A 215 3.26 -6.55 8.67
N ILE A 216 4.10 -7.50 8.26
CA ILE A 216 4.95 -7.36 7.07
C ILE A 216 4.31 -8.08 5.89
N ASN A 217 4.11 -7.35 4.79
CA ASN A 217 3.64 -7.87 3.52
C ASN A 217 4.75 -7.74 2.46
N VAL A 218 5.05 -8.83 1.76
CA VAL A 218 6.10 -8.86 0.73
C VAL A 218 5.48 -9.09 -0.64
N GLY A 219 5.70 -8.14 -1.55
CA GLY A 219 5.30 -8.25 -2.94
C GLY A 219 6.50 -8.62 -3.81
N VAL A 220 6.36 -9.69 -4.60
CA VAL A 220 7.41 -10.19 -5.49
C VAL A 220 7.03 -9.93 -6.94
N SER A 221 8.03 -9.57 -7.76
CA SER A 221 7.84 -9.37 -9.19
C SER A 221 7.78 -10.71 -9.92
N GLY A 222 6.80 -10.86 -10.82
CA GLY A 222 6.55 -12.08 -11.58
C GLY A 222 6.68 -11.98 -13.11
N PRO A 223 6.42 -10.84 -13.79
CA PRO A 223 6.31 -10.83 -15.26
C PRO A 223 7.54 -11.32 -16.02
N GLY A 224 8.76 -10.89 -15.64
CA GLY A 224 9.99 -11.28 -16.35
C GLY A 224 10.25 -12.79 -16.26
N VAL A 225 10.08 -13.33 -15.05
CA VAL A 225 10.24 -14.74 -14.69
C VAL A 225 9.24 -15.61 -15.44
N VAL A 226 7.97 -15.19 -15.43
CA VAL A 226 6.92 -15.89 -16.18
C VAL A 226 7.22 -15.85 -17.67
N ASN A 227 7.59 -14.70 -18.23
CA ASN A 227 7.93 -14.60 -19.65
C ASN A 227 9.08 -15.52 -20.06
N GLN A 228 10.15 -15.61 -19.25
CA GLN A 228 11.24 -16.55 -19.48
C GLN A 228 10.76 -18.00 -19.45
N ALA A 229 10.01 -18.38 -18.41
CA ALA A 229 9.45 -19.71 -18.27
C ALA A 229 8.50 -20.08 -19.45
N LEU A 230 7.76 -19.12 -19.99
CA LEU A 230 6.90 -19.31 -21.16
C LEU A 230 7.69 -19.53 -22.45
N ASN A 231 8.84 -18.89 -22.60
CA ASN A 231 9.69 -19.08 -23.78
C ASN A 231 10.26 -20.50 -23.86
N GLU A 232 10.51 -21.16 -22.72
CA GLU A 232 11.01 -22.55 -22.66
C GLU A 232 9.98 -23.58 -23.15
N VAL A 233 8.69 -23.27 -23.01
CA VAL A 233 7.58 -24.16 -23.40
C VAL A 233 6.86 -23.68 -24.66
N LYS A 234 7.49 -22.80 -25.44
CA LYS A 234 6.91 -22.30 -26.70
C LYS A 234 6.64 -23.45 -27.67
N GLY A 235 5.42 -23.50 -28.20
CA GLY A 235 4.97 -24.56 -29.12
C GLY A 235 4.53 -25.87 -28.44
N LYS A 236 4.51 -25.94 -27.10
CA LYS A 236 3.91 -27.04 -26.34
C LYS A 236 2.40 -26.86 -26.19
N ASP A 237 1.71 -27.89 -25.72
CA ASP A 237 0.27 -27.87 -25.48
C ASP A 237 -0.11 -26.99 -24.26
N PHE A 238 -1.41 -26.65 -24.16
CA PHE A 238 -1.93 -25.82 -23.08
C PHE A 238 -1.77 -26.41 -21.69
N THR A 239 -1.78 -27.74 -21.54
CA THR A 239 -1.58 -28.37 -20.22
C THR A 239 -0.15 -28.10 -19.73
N THR A 240 0.83 -28.31 -20.62
CA THR A 240 2.24 -28.00 -20.35
C THR A 240 2.43 -26.52 -20.00
N LEU A 241 1.77 -25.62 -20.74
CA LEU A 241 1.79 -24.17 -20.49
C LEU A 241 1.28 -23.83 -19.08
N CYS A 242 0.10 -24.33 -18.71
CA CYS A 242 -0.52 -24.07 -17.41
C CYS A 242 0.33 -24.61 -16.25
N GLU A 243 0.90 -25.81 -16.41
CA GLU A 243 1.80 -26.39 -15.41
C GLU A 243 3.07 -25.56 -15.23
N GLN A 244 3.62 -25.01 -16.31
CA GLN A 244 4.78 -24.13 -16.25
C GLN A 244 4.47 -22.85 -15.46
N ILE A 245 3.36 -22.16 -15.79
CA ILE A 245 2.93 -20.96 -15.05
C ILE A 245 2.72 -21.26 -13.57
N LYS A 246 2.04 -22.37 -13.25
CA LYS A 246 1.77 -22.78 -11.86
C LYS A 246 3.06 -23.01 -11.07
N LYS A 247 4.03 -23.73 -11.64
CA LYS A 247 5.34 -23.99 -11.00
C LYS A 247 6.11 -22.69 -10.78
N THR A 248 6.15 -21.82 -11.79
CA THR A 248 6.81 -20.51 -11.69
C THR A 248 6.17 -19.66 -10.59
N ALA A 249 4.84 -19.53 -10.58
CA ALA A 249 4.13 -18.80 -9.54
C ALA A 249 4.41 -19.34 -8.14
N PHE A 250 4.38 -20.66 -7.94
CA PHE A 250 4.72 -21.28 -6.66
C PHE A 250 6.12 -20.88 -6.18
N LYS A 251 7.12 -20.92 -7.07
CA LYS A 251 8.50 -20.55 -6.77
C LYS A 251 8.63 -19.07 -6.40
N VAL A 252 7.98 -18.17 -7.16
CA VAL A 252 7.93 -16.72 -6.86
C VAL A 252 7.29 -16.48 -5.49
N THR A 253 6.20 -17.17 -5.16
CA THR A 253 5.57 -17.06 -3.84
C THR A 253 6.47 -17.52 -2.70
N ARG A 254 7.23 -18.62 -2.89
CA ARG A 254 8.19 -19.09 -1.88
C ARG A 254 9.29 -18.09 -1.60
N LEU A 255 9.76 -17.38 -2.62
CA LEU A 255 10.74 -16.29 -2.44
C LEU A 255 10.17 -15.19 -1.52
N GLY A 256 8.93 -14.77 -1.76
CA GLY A 256 8.28 -13.77 -0.92
C GLY A 256 8.16 -14.22 0.54
N GLN A 257 7.85 -15.51 0.76
CA GLN A 257 7.78 -16.11 2.09
C GLN A 257 9.13 -16.26 2.79
N LEU A 258 10.23 -16.34 2.04
CA LEU A 258 11.58 -16.38 2.60
C LEU A 258 12.01 -15.00 3.10
N VAL A 259 11.55 -13.94 2.42
CA VAL A 259 11.86 -12.54 2.71
C VAL A 259 11.00 -11.97 3.83
N ALA A 260 9.75 -12.44 3.95
CA ALA A 260 8.78 -12.02 4.98
C ALA A 260 9.12 -12.56 6.36
#